data_AF-A0A534C793-F1
#
_entry.id   AF-A0A534C793-F1
#
_cell.length_a   1.000
_cell.length_b   1.000
_cell.length_c   1.000
_cell.angle_alpha   90.00
_cell.angle_beta   90.00
_cell.angle_gamma   90.00
#
_symmetry.space_group_name_H-M   'P 1'
#
loop_
_entity.id
_entity.type
_entity.pdbx_description
1 polymer ?
#
loop_
_entity_poly.entity_id
_entity_poly.type
_entity_poly.pdbx_seq_one_letter_code
_entity_poly.pdbx_strand_id
1 'polypeptide(L)'
;MLLLDGIGDYERARAAGGDQERAFSKFKKAVAAFEAERQDMDQVPGWGAAEAYVFLARSYLDHGDEVAARDALERSLLLAPEFLEARRLLKRITAG
;
A
#
# COMPACT_ATOMS: atom_id res chain seq x y z
N MET A 1 10.96 3.80 9.88
CA MET A 1 9.99 4.50 9.00
C MET A 1 8.88 3.51 8.70
N LEU A 2 7.61 3.84 8.99
CA LEU A 2 6.51 2.86 9.02
C LEU A 2 6.38 2.01 7.75
N LEU A 3 6.59 2.61 6.58
CA LEU A 3 6.54 1.92 5.29
C LEU A 3 7.63 0.85 5.18
N LEU A 4 8.92 1.23 5.30
CA LEU A 4 10.06 0.32 5.20
C LEU A 4 10.00 -0.80 6.27
N ASP A 5 9.59 -0.43 7.49
CA ASP A 5 9.42 -1.39 8.58
C ASP A 5 8.26 -2.37 8.33
N GLY A 6 7.25 -1.97 7.55
CA GLY A 6 6.16 -2.82 7.10
C GLY A 6 6.56 -3.75 5.97
N ILE A 7 7.32 -3.26 4.98
CA ILE A 7 7.86 -4.05 3.87
C ILE A 7 8.75 -5.18 4.42
N GLY A 8 9.60 -4.88 5.41
CA GLY A 8 10.46 -5.88 6.05
C GLY A 8 9.68 -7.00 6.74
N ASP A 9 8.50 -6.71 7.31
CA ASP A 9 7.62 -7.72 7.90
C ASP A 9 6.85 -8.52 6.83
N TYR A 10 6.51 -7.88 5.72
CA TYR A 10 5.75 -8.45 4.61
C TYR A 10 6.57 -9.43 3.77
N GLU A 11 7.80 -9.04 3.39
CA GLU A 11 8.65 -9.79 2.47
C GLU A 11 9.37 -10.98 3.13
N ARG A 12 9.47 -11.00 4.48
CA ARG A 12 10.06 -12.14 5.19
C ARG A 12 9.10 -13.32 5.21
N ALA A 13 9.63 -14.52 4.99
CA ALA A 13 8.90 -15.74 5.29
C ALA A 13 8.45 -15.76 6.77
N ARG A 14 7.28 -16.31 7.07
CA ARG A 14 6.76 -16.39 8.45
C ARG A 14 7.72 -17.12 9.39
N ALA A 15 8.44 -18.14 8.89
CA ALA A 15 9.49 -18.85 9.62
C ALA A 15 10.76 -18.01 9.88
N ALA A 16 10.98 -16.94 9.13
CA ALA A 16 12.10 -16.01 9.25
C ALA A 16 11.72 -14.69 9.97
N GLY A 17 10.58 -14.69 10.70
CA GLY A 17 10.10 -13.53 11.46
C GLY A 17 9.18 -12.58 10.70
N GLY A 18 8.71 -12.97 9.50
CA GLY A 18 7.67 -12.23 8.79
C GLY A 18 6.33 -12.26 9.53
N ASP A 19 5.63 -11.14 9.52
CA ASP A 19 4.38 -10.95 10.24
C ASP A 19 3.41 -10.12 9.41
N GLN A 20 2.56 -10.83 8.67
CA GLN A 20 1.61 -10.26 7.72
C GLN A 20 0.59 -9.32 8.41
N GLU A 21 0.16 -9.63 9.63
CA GLU A 21 -0.79 -8.78 10.37
C GLU A 21 -0.12 -7.50 10.85
N ARG A 22 1.14 -7.60 11.32
CA ARG A 22 1.93 -6.44 11.72
C ARG A 22 2.30 -5.56 10.52
N ALA A 23 2.65 -6.16 9.38
CA ALA A 23 2.87 -5.46 8.13
C ALA A 23 1.62 -4.69 7.71
N PHE A 24 0.46 -5.36 7.71
CA PHE A 24 -0.80 -4.73 7.36
C PHE A 24 -1.16 -3.55 8.27
N SER A 25 -0.98 -3.71 9.59
CA SER A 25 -1.16 -2.60 10.54
C SER A 25 -0.22 -1.42 10.26
N LYS A 26 1.04 -1.70 9.92
CA LYS A 26 2.03 -0.68 9.58
C LYS A 26 1.70 0.04 8.28
N PHE A 27 1.23 -0.67 7.24
CA PHE A 27 0.83 -0.05 5.98
C PHE A 27 -0.37 0.88 6.15
N LYS A 28 -1.37 0.48 6.94
CA LYS A 28 -2.50 1.37 7.29
C LYS A 28 -2.02 2.67 7.96
N LYS A 29 -1.09 2.55 8.92
CA LYS A 29 -0.51 3.71 9.61
C LYS A 29 0.35 4.57 8.69
N ALA A 30 1.12 3.97 7.79
CA ALA A 30 1.96 4.69 6.83
C ALA A 30 1.09 5.53 5.88
N VAL A 31 0.05 4.93 5.30
CA VAL A 31 -0.93 5.64 4.47
C VAL A 31 -1.57 6.79 5.26
N ALA A 32 -2.04 6.55 6.48
CA ALA A 32 -2.66 7.60 7.29
C ALA A 32 -1.70 8.75 7.61
N ALA A 33 -0.42 8.47 7.86
CA ALA A 33 0.59 9.49 8.08
C ALA A 33 0.82 10.34 6.83
N PHE A 34 0.97 9.70 5.67
CA PHE A 34 1.13 10.43 4.40
C PHE A 34 -0.08 11.28 4.05
N GLU A 35 -1.29 10.80 4.33
CA GLU A 35 -2.52 11.59 4.12
C GLU A 35 -2.58 12.81 5.04
N ALA A 36 -2.17 12.69 6.30
CA ALA A 36 -2.09 13.81 7.22
C ALA A 36 -1.06 14.85 6.77
N GLU A 37 0.15 14.40 6.40
CA GLU A 37 1.21 15.29 5.90
C GLU A 37 0.78 16.05 4.62
N ARG A 38 0.02 15.39 3.74
CA ARG A 38 -0.52 15.99 2.51
C ARG A 38 -1.57 17.07 2.78
N GLN A 39 -2.35 16.94 3.85
CA GLN A 39 -3.33 17.96 4.24
C GLN A 39 -2.66 19.24 4.75
N ASP A 40 -1.47 19.12 5.34
CA ASP A 40 -0.74 20.24 5.93
C ASP A 40 0.26 20.92 4.96
N MET A 41 0.58 20.30 3.82
CA MET A 41 1.62 20.79 2.91
C MET A 41 1.26 20.61 1.41
N ASP A 42 1.14 21.73 0.68
CA ASP A 42 0.75 21.79 -0.75
C ASP A 42 1.69 21.08 -1.75
N GLN A 43 2.87 20.58 -1.33
CA GLN A 43 3.94 20.15 -2.25
C GLN A 43 4.78 18.95 -1.75
N VAL A 44 4.20 18.01 -0.98
CA VAL A 44 4.94 16.78 -0.63
C VAL A 44 4.95 15.83 -1.84
N PRO A 45 6.12 15.30 -2.27
CA PRO A 45 6.18 14.31 -3.35
C PRO A 45 5.40 13.04 -2.99
N GLY A 46 4.31 12.75 -3.71
CA GLY A 46 3.36 11.67 -3.39
C GLY A 46 3.84 10.23 -3.61
N TRP A 47 5.13 10.01 -3.92
CA TRP A 47 5.64 8.71 -4.35
C TRP A 47 5.68 7.69 -3.20
N GLY A 48 6.09 8.11 -1.99
CA GLY A 48 6.06 7.23 -0.81
C GLY A 48 4.64 6.82 -0.41
N ALA A 49 3.67 7.72 -0.61
CA ALA A 49 2.26 7.45 -0.37
C ALA A 49 1.69 6.45 -1.39
N ALA A 50 1.99 6.65 -2.69
CA ALA A 50 1.57 5.74 -3.75
C ALA A 50 2.10 4.31 -3.54
N GLU A 51 3.35 4.16 -3.12
CA GLU A 51 3.94 2.86 -2.79
C GLU A 51 3.29 2.23 -1.56
N ALA A 52 3.05 3.00 -0.50
CA ALA A 52 2.37 2.50 0.71
C ALA A 52 0.96 1.97 0.42
N TYR A 53 0.22 2.64 -0.46
CA TYR A 53 -1.08 2.17 -0.93
C TYR A 53 -1.00 0.85 -1.70
N VAL A 54 0.04 0.61 -2.49
CA VAL A 54 0.23 -0.66 -3.19
C VAL A 54 0.52 -1.80 -2.21
N PHE A 55 1.39 -1.59 -1.23
CA PHE A 55 1.63 -2.61 -0.20
C PHE A 55 0.38 -2.89 0.63
N LEU A 56 -0.40 -1.85 0.96
CA LEU A 56 -1.67 -2.01 1.62
C LEU A 56 -2.66 -2.84 0.77
N ALA A 57 -2.76 -2.56 -0.52
CA ALA A 57 -3.60 -3.33 -1.44
C ALA A 57 -3.19 -4.80 -1.53
N ARG A 58 -1.89 -5.09 -1.60
CA ARG A 58 -1.37 -6.46 -1.56
C ARG A 58 -1.79 -7.18 -0.28
N SER A 59 -1.64 -6.53 0.88
CA SER A 59 -2.12 -7.11 2.14
C SER A 59 -3.63 -7.36 2.16
N TYR A 60 -4.44 -6.46 1.58
CA TYR A 60 -5.88 -6.70 1.43
C TYR A 60 -6.20 -7.93 0.56
N LEU A 61 -5.49 -8.10 -0.56
CA LEU A 61 -5.63 -9.30 -1.41
C LEU A 61 -5.25 -10.58 -0.66
N ASP A 62 -4.18 -10.55 0.14
CA ASP A 62 -3.76 -11.70 0.95
C ASP A 62 -4.81 -12.08 2.01
N HIS A 63 -5.64 -11.12 2.43
CA HIS A 63 -6.78 -11.33 3.34
C HIS A 63 -8.10 -11.63 2.60
N GLY A 64 -8.09 -11.71 1.26
CA GLY A 64 -9.28 -11.95 0.44
C GLY A 64 -10.21 -10.74 0.29
N ASP A 65 -9.80 -9.54 0.71
CA ASP A 65 -10.58 -8.32 0.60
C ASP A 65 -10.26 -7.58 -0.70
N GLU A 66 -10.79 -8.09 -1.80
CA GLU A 66 -10.55 -7.56 -3.13
C GLU A 66 -11.13 -6.14 -3.32
N VAL A 67 -12.21 -5.80 -2.63
CA VAL A 67 -12.84 -4.48 -2.70
C VAL A 67 -11.93 -3.42 -2.08
N ALA A 68 -11.41 -3.67 -0.88
CA ALA A 68 -10.47 -2.75 -0.25
C ALA A 68 -9.13 -2.67 -1.00
N ALA A 69 -8.71 -3.78 -1.63
CA ALA A 69 -7.54 -3.77 -2.50
C ALA A 69 -7.72 -2.86 -3.72
N ARG A 70 -8.87 -2.91 -4.41
CA ARG A 70 -9.18 -2.01 -5.54
C ARG A 70 -9.13 -0.54 -5.11
N ASP A 71 -9.83 -0.19 -4.02
CA ASP A 71 -9.87 1.18 -3.49
C ASP A 71 -8.46 1.71 -3.13
N ALA A 72 -7.62 0.87 -2.51
CA ALA A 72 -6.23 1.24 -2.23
C ALA A 72 -5.40 1.47 -3.51
N LEU A 73 -5.58 0.65 -4.55
CA LEU A 73 -4.87 0.81 -5.82
C LEU A 73 -5.33 2.06 -6.58
N GLU A 74 -6.62 2.38 -6.54
CA GLU A 74 -7.16 3.61 -7.12
C GLU A 74 -6.55 4.84 -6.43
N ARG A 75 -6.44 4.84 -5.10
CA ARG A 75 -5.76 5.91 -4.35
C ARG A 75 -4.27 6.04 -4.71
N SER A 76 -3.56 4.92 -4.89
CA SER A 76 -2.17 4.95 -5.38
C SER A 76 -2.08 5.66 -6.75
N LEU A 77 -2.99 5.37 -7.66
CA LEU A 77 -3.01 5.96 -9.02
C LEU A 77 -3.48 7.42 -9.04
N LEU A 78 -4.30 7.86 -8.08
CA LEU A 78 -4.62 9.28 -7.91
C LEU A 78 -3.39 10.09 -7.49
N LEU A 79 -2.50 9.49 -6.71
CA LEU A 79 -1.25 10.12 -6.25
C LEU A 79 -0.13 10.05 -7.28
N ALA A 80 -0.03 8.93 -8.00
CA ALA A 80 0.97 8.69 -9.03
C ALA A 80 0.33 7.90 -10.20
N PRO A 81 -0.25 8.60 -11.20
CA PRO A 81 -0.94 7.96 -12.32
C PRO A 81 -0.07 6.99 -13.13
N GLU A 82 1.23 7.24 -13.18
CA GLU A 82 2.23 6.41 -13.86
C GLU A 82 2.74 5.23 -13.04
N PHE A 83 2.27 5.01 -11.81
CA PHE A 83 2.75 3.94 -10.95
C PHE A 83 2.40 2.56 -11.50
N LEU A 84 3.36 1.99 -12.25
CA LEU A 84 3.16 0.81 -13.09
C LEU A 84 2.65 -0.40 -12.31
N GLU A 85 3.10 -0.54 -11.06
CA GLU A 85 2.71 -1.66 -10.22
C GLU A 85 1.22 -1.61 -9.86
N ALA A 86 0.72 -0.44 -9.44
CA ALA A 86 -0.69 -0.28 -9.12
C ALA A 86 -1.59 -0.58 -10.34
N ARG A 87 -1.20 -0.08 -11.53
CA ARG A 87 -1.92 -0.36 -12.79
C ARG A 87 -1.97 -1.85 -13.11
N ARG A 88 -0.87 -2.57 -12.92
CA ARG A 88 -0.79 -4.02 -13.20
C ARG A 88 -1.67 -4.81 -12.23
N LEU A 89 -1.60 -4.51 -10.95
CA LEU A 89 -2.42 -5.17 -9.92
C LEU A 89 -3.91 -4.92 -10.16
N LEU A 90 -4.30 -3.67 -10.42
CA LEU A 90 -5.70 -3.33 -10.66
C LEU A 90 -6.24 -4.04 -11.90
N LYS A 91 -5.47 -4.07 -12.99
CA LYS A 91 -5.83 -4.82 -14.20
C LYS A 91 -6.02 -6.32 -13.93
N ARG A 92 -5.18 -6.93 -13.07
CA ARG A 92 -5.32 -8.34 -12.71
C ARG A 92 -6.63 -8.60 -11.96
N ILE A 93 -6.97 -7.71 -11.04
CA ILE A 93 -8.18 -7.80 -10.22
C ILE A 93 -9.45 -7.59 -11.07
N THR A 94 -9.43 -6.71 -12.08
CA THR A 94 -10.61 -6.44 -12.92
C THR A 94 -10.78 -7.38 -14.11
N ALA A 95 -9.77 -8.20 -14.41
CA ALA A 95 -9.80 -9.16 -15.51
C ALA A 95 -10.21 -10.59 -15.09
N GLY A 96 -10.31 -10.85 -13.79
CA GLY A 96 -10.89 -12.08 -13.22
C GLY A 96 -12.38 -11.91 -12.96
#